data_AF-A0A7C2RME9-F1
#
_entry.id   AF-A0A7C2RME9-F1
#
_cell.length_a   1.000
_cell.length_b   1.000
_cell.length_c   1.000
_cell.angle_alpha   90.00
_cell.angle_beta   90.00
_cell.angle_gamma   90.00
#
_symmetry.space_group_name_H-M   'P 1'
#
loop_
_entity.id
_entity.type
_entity.pdbx_description
1 polymer ?
#
loop_
_entity_poly.entity_id
_entity_poly.type
_entity_poly.pdbx_seq_one_letter_code
_entity_poly.pdbx_strand_id
1 'polypeptide(L)'
;TKLIYVSIWIVIPMFFVPVAWWKILIGFFVMHYTAGLILSIVFQLAHVVEKTEMPLPDDTGSMKNTWAIHQLFTTVNFSTRNKLVNWFTGGLNHQVEHHIFPNISHIHYSKISKIVKETAKECQLPYNEYKTTRAAIAAHFRHLKEMGAKPAVSA
;
A
#
# COMPACT_ATOMS: atom_id res chain seq x y z
N THR A 1 -23.66 -4.08 -8.20
CA THR A 1 -24.55 -4.00 -7.01
C THR A 1 -24.20 -5.11 -6.03
N LYS A 2 -24.34 -4.89 -4.70
CA LYS A 2 -24.04 -5.92 -3.67
C LYS A 2 -24.77 -7.24 -3.89
N LEU A 3 -26.00 -7.19 -4.41
CA LEU A 3 -26.80 -8.37 -4.76
C LEU A 3 -26.11 -9.25 -5.80
N ILE A 4 -25.64 -8.67 -6.91
CA ILE A 4 -24.92 -9.42 -7.97
C ILE A 4 -23.68 -10.12 -7.41
N TYR A 5 -22.95 -9.42 -6.53
CA TYR A 5 -21.74 -9.97 -5.89
C TYR A 5 -22.04 -11.20 -5.02
N VAL A 6 -23.02 -11.08 -4.12
CA VAL A 6 -23.46 -12.20 -3.26
C VAL A 6 -24.01 -13.35 -4.10
N SER A 7 -24.76 -13.04 -5.17
CA SER A 7 -25.26 -14.05 -6.07
C SER A 7 -24.15 -14.86 -6.73
N ILE A 8 -23.11 -14.19 -7.24
CA ILE A 8 -21.97 -14.85 -7.91
C ILE A 8 -21.15 -15.69 -6.93
N TRP A 9 -20.82 -15.16 -5.75
CA TRP A 9 -19.86 -15.80 -4.86
C TRP A 9 -20.47 -16.75 -3.83
N ILE A 10 -21.77 -16.66 -3.56
CA ILE A 10 -22.44 -17.46 -2.53
C ILE A 10 -23.61 -18.24 -3.14
N VAL A 11 -24.58 -17.56 -3.76
CA VAL A 11 -25.83 -18.20 -4.20
C VAL A 11 -25.59 -19.20 -5.33
N ILE A 12 -24.91 -18.81 -6.41
CA ILE A 12 -24.61 -19.70 -7.54
C ILE A 12 -23.81 -20.94 -7.07
N PRO A 13 -22.69 -20.81 -6.33
CA PRO A 13 -21.97 -21.97 -5.82
C PRO A 13 -22.82 -22.91 -4.97
N MET A 14 -23.78 -22.39 -4.19
CA MET A 14 -24.66 -23.23 -3.35
C MET A 14 -25.56 -24.16 -4.15
N PHE A 15 -25.93 -23.80 -5.38
CA PHE A 15 -26.77 -24.63 -6.25
C PHE A 15 -25.97 -25.55 -7.17
N PHE A 16 -24.79 -25.11 -7.62
CA PHE A 16 -24.07 -25.79 -8.71
C PHE A 16 -22.81 -26.55 -8.26
N VAL A 17 -22.29 -26.32 -7.05
CA VAL A 17 -21.11 -27.02 -6.54
C VAL A 17 -21.56 -28.12 -5.55
N PRO A 18 -21.19 -29.40 -5.75
CA PRO A 18 -21.63 -30.50 -4.89
C PRO A 18 -20.84 -30.54 -3.57
N VAL A 19 -20.95 -29.47 -2.79
CA VAL A 19 -20.35 -29.31 -1.45
C VAL A 19 -21.39 -28.76 -0.49
N ALA A 20 -21.21 -29.02 0.81
CA ALA A 20 -22.11 -28.48 1.82
C ALA A 20 -22.07 -26.93 1.83
N TRP A 21 -23.23 -26.29 1.99
CA TRP A 21 -23.40 -24.83 1.93
C TRP A 21 -22.44 -24.05 2.86
N TRP A 22 -22.14 -24.61 4.04
CA TRP A 22 -21.22 -23.98 4.99
C TRP A 22 -19.76 -23.96 4.49
N LYS A 23 -19.35 -24.93 3.64
CA LYS A 23 -18.02 -24.91 3.01
C LYS A 23 -17.86 -23.74 2.06
N ILE A 24 -18.94 -23.34 1.39
CA ILE A 24 -18.96 -22.15 0.51
C ILE A 24 -18.81 -20.89 1.35
N LEU A 25 -19.52 -20.78 2.48
CA LEU A 25 -19.37 -19.63 3.38
C LEU A 25 -17.98 -19.54 3.99
N ILE A 26 -17.39 -20.67 4.41
CA ILE A 26 -16.00 -20.70 4.89
C ILE A 26 -15.05 -20.30 3.76
N GLY A 27 -15.22 -20.83 2.56
CA GLY A 27 -14.39 -20.47 1.40
C GLY A 27 -14.49 -18.97 1.07
N PHE A 28 -15.71 -18.42 1.09
CA PHE A 28 -15.96 -16.99 0.91
C PHE A 28 -15.24 -16.16 1.97
N PHE A 29 -15.36 -16.53 3.25
CA PHE A 29 -14.69 -15.85 4.35
C PHE A 29 -13.16 -15.92 4.21
N VAL A 30 -12.60 -17.12 3.98
CA VAL A 30 -11.15 -17.32 3.84
C VAL A 30 -10.60 -16.52 2.68
N MET A 31 -11.30 -16.50 1.53
CA MET A 31 -10.90 -15.71 0.36
C MET A 31 -10.84 -14.22 0.68
N HIS A 32 -11.89 -13.65 1.30
CA HIS A 32 -11.92 -12.23 1.66
C HIS A 32 -10.92 -11.88 2.75
N TYR A 33 -10.82 -12.71 3.78
CA TYR A 33 -9.89 -12.50 4.88
C TYR A 33 -8.45 -12.51 4.37
N THR A 34 -8.10 -13.49 3.54
CA THR A 34 -6.75 -13.61 2.98
C THR A 34 -6.44 -12.45 2.05
N ALA A 35 -7.33 -12.14 1.09
CA ALA A 35 -7.13 -11.03 0.16
C ALA A 35 -7.06 -9.68 0.89
N GLY A 36 -7.97 -9.45 1.83
CA GLY A 36 -8.02 -8.25 2.65
C GLY A 36 -6.79 -8.07 3.52
N LEU A 37 -6.31 -9.14 4.16
CA LEU A 37 -5.09 -9.11 4.96
C LEU A 37 -3.85 -8.80 4.11
N ILE A 38 -3.71 -9.45 2.95
CA ILE A 38 -2.60 -9.20 2.03
C ILE A 38 -2.62 -7.74 1.57
N LEU A 39 -3.78 -7.26 1.12
CA LEU A 39 -3.94 -5.89 0.65
C LEU A 39 -3.64 -4.88 1.76
N SER A 40 -4.20 -5.10 2.95
CA SER A 40 -3.98 -4.27 4.13
C SER A 40 -2.50 -4.15 4.46
N ILE A 41 -1.77 -5.27 4.51
CA ILE A 41 -0.34 -5.26 4.79
C ILE A 41 0.40 -4.47 3.70
N VAL A 42 0.21 -4.80 2.42
CA VAL A 42 0.94 -4.17 1.31
C VAL A 42 0.78 -2.64 1.30
N PHE A 43 -0.45 -2.15 1.47
CA PHE A 43 -0.71 -0.69 1.46
C PHE A 43 -0.22 -0.01 2.75
N GLN A 44 -0.37 -0.63 3.91
CA GLN A 44 0.12 -0.06 5.17
C GLN A 44 1.65 0.11 5.17
N LEU A 45 2.39 -0.83 4.59
CA LEU A 45 3.85 -0.73 4.50
C LEU A 45 4.33 0.43 3.62
N ALA A 46 3.48 0.95 2.74
CA ALA A 46 3.80 2.05 1.85
C ALA A 46 3.37 3.43 2.39
N HIS A 47 2.39 3.48 3.31
CA HIS A 47 1.77 4.75 3.76
C HIS A 47 1.71 4.95 5.27
N VAL A 48 1.88 3.91 6.08
CA VAL A 48 1.69 3.95 7.54
C VAL A 48 3.00 3.53 8.22
N VAL A 49 4.04 4.31 8.02
CA VAL A 49 5.41 4.03 8.51
C VAL A 49 6.11 5.34 8.90
N GLU A 50 7.14 5.27 9.73
CA GLU A 50 7.85 6.45 10.28
C GLU A 50 8.38 7.43 9.22
N LYS A 51 8.64 6.96 7.99
CA LYS A 51 9.19 7.77 6.90
C LYS A 51 8.16 8.57 6.10
N THR A 52 6.87 8.32 6.32
CA THR A 52 5.79 9.04 5.63
C THR A 52 5.35 10.23 6.46
N GLU A 53 5.19 11.37 5.80
CA GLU A 53 4.62 12.55 6.43
C GLU A 53 3.11 12.62 6.18
N MET A 54 2.37 13.24 7.10
CA MET A 54 0.94 13.51 6.98
C MET A 54 0.71 15.02 7.03
N PRO A 55 1.10 15.77 5.99
CA PRO A 55 1.01 17.22 5.99
C PRO A 55 -0.45 17.67 6.11
N LEU A 56 -0.69 18.64 6.97
CA LEU A 56 -1.99 19.28 7.11
C LEU A 56 -2.16 20.40 6.07
N PRO A 57 -3.40 20.66 5.62
CA PRO A 57 -3.68 21.83 4.80
C PRO A 57 -3.41 23.12 5.58
N ASP A 58 -3.16 24.21 4.86
CA ASP A 58 -3.14 25.54 5.43
C ASP A 58 -4.54 26.03 5.83
N ASP A 59 -4.63 27.23 6.42
CA ASP A 59 -5.89 27.83 6.88
C ASP A 59 -6.93 28.04 5.76
N THR A 60 -6.51 27.98 4.49
CA THR A 60 -7.39 28.08 3.32
C THR A 60 -7.90 26.72 2.84
N GLY A 61 -7.42 25.62 3.45
CA GLY A 61 -7.68 24.25 3.00
C GLY A 61 -6.75 23.78 1.89
N SER A 62 -5.70 24.53 1.56
CA SER A 62 -4.80 24.23 0.44
C SER A 62 -3.54 23.48 0.91
N MET A 63 -2.97 22.65 0.01
CA MET A 63 -1.70 21.97 0.24
C MET A 63 -0.55 22.75 -0.40
N LYS A 64 0.52 22.99 0.36
CA LYS A 64 1.73 23.67 -0.18
C LYS A 64 2.46 22.86 -1.25
N ASN A 65 2.40 21.53 -1.16
CA ASN A 65 3.11 20.64 -2.07
C ASN A 65 2.34 20.45 -3.38
N THR A 66 3.06 20.46 -4.51
CA THR A 66 2.49 19.92 -5.75
C THR A 66 2.18 18.45 -5.59
N TRP A 67 1.31 17.90 -6.45
CA TRP A 67 0.92 16.51 -6.36
C TRP A 67 2.11 15.54 -6.34
N ALA A 68 3.10 15.69 -7.24
CA ALA A 68 4.25 14.79 -7.29
C ALA A 68 5.13 14.89 -6.04
N ILE A 69 5.35 16.12 -5.53
CA ILE A 69 6.08 16.34 -4.29
C ILE A 69 5.34 15.67 -3.13
N HIS A 70 4.02 15.85 -3.05
CA HIS A 70 3.20 15.23 -2.02
C HIS A 70 3.37 13.71 -2.02
N GLN A 71 3.30 13.06 -3.19
CA GLN A 71 3.51 11.61 -3.29
C GLN A 71 4.88 11.16 -2.75
N LEU A 72 5.96 11.94 -2.97
CA LEU A 72 7.28 11.60 -2.45
C LEU A 72 7.38 11.69 -0.90
N PHE A 73 6.62 12.59 -0.28
CA PHE A 73 6.57 12.75 1.18
C PHE A 73 5.64 11.74 1.86
N THR A 74 4.52 11.38 1.23
CA THR A 74 3.48 10.54 1.85
C THR A 74 3.57 9.07 1.47
N THR A 75 4.60 8.67 0.73
CA THR A 75 4.73 7.32 0.18
C THR A 75 6.13 6.75 0.35
N VAL A 76 6.19 5.45 0.62
CA VAL A 76 7.43 4.70 0.79
C VAL A 76 7.41 3.45 -0.08
N ASN A 77 8.52 3.19 -0.76
CA ASN A 77 8.76 1.93 -1.44
C ASN A 77 9.36 0.88 -0.48
N PHE A 78 9.17 -0.41 -0.77
CA PHE A 78 9.81 -1.47 0.01
C PHE A 78 10.26 -2.64 -0.86
N SER A 79 11.42 -3.20 -0.53
CA SER A 79 11.92 -4.45 -1.15
C SER A 79 11.92 -4.45 -2.70
N THR A 80 12.10 -3.28 -3.33
CA THR A 80 12.03 -3.05 -4.79
C THR A 80 12.96 -3.91 -5.63
N ARG A 81 14.04 -4.40 -5.04
CA ARG A 81 15.04 -5.27 -5.69
C ARG A 81 14.71 -6.76 -5.58
N ASN A 82 13.70 -7.13 -4.79
CA ASN A 82 13.31 -8.52 -4.60
C ASN A 82 12.30 -8.94 -5.66
N LYS A 83 12.74 -9.79 -6.61
CA LYS A 83 11.90 -10.27 -7.71
C LYS A 83 10.64 -11.01 -7.24
N LEU A 84 10.72 -11.76 -6.14
CA LEU A 84 9.57 -12.47 -5.58
C LEU A 84 8.53 -11.49 -5.05
N VAL A 85 8.95 -10.44 -4.34
CA VAL A 85 8.04 -9.40 -3.83
C VAL A 85 7.43 -8.60 -4.98
N ASN A 86 8.23 -8.23 -5.99
CA ASN A 86 7.73 -7.51 -7.16
C ASN A 86 6.66 -8.31 -7.90
N TRP A 87 6.86 -9.63 -8.08
CA TRP A 87 5.88 -10.52 -8.70
C TRP A 87 4.63 -10.69 -7.81
N PHE A 88 4.82 -11.03 -6.54
CA PHE A 88 3.73 -11.33 -5.61
C PHE A 88 2.81 -10.12 -5.39
N THR A 89 3.39 -8.92 -5.28
CA THR A 89 2.62 -7.68 -5.05
C THR A 89 2.13 -7.03 -6.34
N GLY A 90 2.44 -7.59 -7.51
CA GLY A 90 2.14 -6.94 -8.80
C GLY A 90 2.77 -5.55 -8.93
N GLY A 91 3.95 -5.36 -8.33
CA GLY A 91 4.66 -4.08 -8.29
C GLY A 91 4.10 -3.05 -7.31
N LEU A 92 3.14 -3.38 -6.44
CA LEU A 92 2.62 -2.45 -5.42
C LEU A 92 3.65 -2.10 -4.33
N ASN A 93 4.81 -2.77 -4.32
CA ASN A 93 5.94 -2.39 -3.48
C ASN A 93 6.76 -1.21 -4.04
N HIS A 94 6.39 -0.75 -5.23
CA HIS A 94 6.83 0.46 -5.93
C HIS A 94 5.72 1.54 -5.93
N GLN A 95 5.14 1.85 -4.76
CA GLN A 95 4.03 2.82 -4.66
C GLN A 95 4.39 4.22 -5.15
N VAL A 96 5.64 4.68 -4.97
CA VAL A 96 6.06 6.00 -5.48
C VAL A 96 5.89 6.05 -6.99
N GLU A 97 6.35 5.02 -7.71
CA GLU A 97 6.21 4.96 -9.17
C GLU A 97 4.76 4.74 -9.60
N HIS A 98 4.00 3.92 -8.85
CA HIS A 98 2.59 3.72 -9.09
C HIS A 98 1.81 5.04 -9.02
N HIS A 99 2.07 5.87 -8.02
CA HIS A 99 1.40 7.15 -7.89
C HIS A 99 1.87 8.14 -8.95
N ILE A 100 3.18 8.29 -9.18
CA ILE A 100 3.70 9.29 -10.14
C ILE A 100 3.35 8.91 -11.59
N PHE A 101 3.31 7.61 -11.92
CA PHE A 101 3.05 7.11 -13.27
C PHE A 101 1.95 6.02 -13.28
N PRO A 102 0.71 6.37 -12.94
CA PRO A 102 -0.37 5.40 -12.73
C PRO A 102 -0.78 4.68 -14.02
N ASN A 103 -0.48 5.28 -15.17
CA ASN A 103 -0.81 4.74 -16.49
C ASN A 103 0.30 3.87 -17.09
N ILE A 104 1.42 3.65 -16.38
CA ILE A 104 2.52 2.80 -16.84
C ILE A 104 2.44 1.43 -16.17
N SER A 105 2.65 0.38 -16.96
CA SER A 105 2.69 -0.99 -16.46
C SER A 105 3.79 -1.20 -15.41
N HIS A 106 3.43 -1.91 -14.33
CA HIS A 106 4.30 -2.16 -13.18
C HIS A 106 5.61 -2.88 -13.51
N ILE A 107 5.68 -3.59 -14.64
CA ILE A 107 6.91 -4.25 -15.11
C ILE A 107 8.05 -3.24 -15.35
N HIS A 108 7.71 -1.97 -15.56
CA HIS A 108 8.69 -0.90 -15.78
C HIS A 108 9.10 -0.19 -14.48
N TYR A 109 8.40 -0.39 -13.37
CA TYR A 109 8.65 0.36 -12.13
C TYR A 109 10.06 0.18 -11.58
N SER A 110 10.68 -1.00 -11.71
CA SER A 110 12.08 -1.18 -11.30
C SER A 110 13.10 -0.40 -12.13
N LYS A 111 12.76 0.00 -13.36
CA LYS A 111 13.59 0.91 -14.18
C LYS A 111 13.25 2.37 -13.87
N ILE A 112 11.97 2.70 -13.80
CA ILE A 112 11.45 4.04 -13.52
C ILE A 112 11.91 4.53 -12.14
N SER A 113 11.87 3.68 -11.12
CA SER A 113 12.34 4.00 -9.77
C SER A 113 13.77 4.54 -9.71
N LYS A 114 14.65 4.12 -10.63
CA LYS A 114 16.01 4.67 -10.71
C LYS A 114 15.98 6.13 -11.16
N ILE A 115 15.20 6.40 -12.21
CA ILE A 115 15.00 7.74 -12.77
C ILE A 115 14.35 8.65 -11.73
N VAL A 116 13.24 8.20 -11.11
CA VAL A 116 12.53 8.96 -10.06
C VAL A 116 13.45 9.28 -8.90
N LYS A 117 14.26 8.33 -8.44
CA LYS A 117 15.21 8.52 -7.34
C LYS A 117 16.31 9.53 -7.69
N GLU A 118 16.81 9.50 -8.93
CA GLU A 118 17.78 10.47 -9.44
C GLU A 118 17.17 11.87 -9.52
N THR A 119 15.99 12.00 -10.13
CA THR A 119 15.27 13.28 -10.23
C THR A 119 14.88 13.84 -8.85
N ALA A 120 14.40 13.01 -7.93
CA ALA A 120 14.09 13.45 -6.57
C ALA A 120 15.34 14.03 -5.89
N LYS A 121 16.50 13.38 -6.07
CA LYS A 121 17.78 13.89 -5.55
C LYS A 121 18.18 15.23 -6.19
N GLU A 122 18.04 15.39 -7.50
CA GLU A 122 18.32 16.65 -8.21
C GLU A 122 17.44 17.79 -7.71
N CYS A 123 16.16 17.51 -7.45
CA CYS A 123 15.20 18.46 -6.90
C CYS A 123 15.30 18.64 -5.37
N GLN A 124 16.24 17.97 -4.70
CA GLN A 124 16.39 17.99 -3.23
C GLN A 124 15.11 17.52 -2.48
N LEU A 125 14.42 16.53 -3.05
CA LEU A 125 13.20 15.92 -2.53
C LEU A 125 13.48 14.52 -1.97
N PRO A 126 12.65 14.03 -1.02
CA PRO A 126 12.82 12.69 -0.47
C PRO A 126 12.53 11.61 -1.52
N TYR A 127 13.20 10.47 -1.36
CA TYR A 127 12.80 9.22 -2.01
C TYR A 127 12.90 8.11 -0.96
N ASN A 128 11.77 7.79 -0.35
CA ASN A 128 11.74 6.88 0.79
C ASN A 128 11.65 5.42 0.37
N GLU A 129 12.55 4.60 0.89
CA GLU A 129 12.64 3.18 0.54
C GLU A 129 13.12 2.35 1.74
N TYR A 130 12.48 1.20 1.99
CA TYR A 130 13.00 0.13 2.85
C TYR A 130 13.63 -0.98 2.02
N LYS A 131 14.87 -1.39 2.38
CA LYS A 131 15.61 -2.42 1.63
C LYS A 131 14.91 -3.79 1.63
N THR A 132 14.14 -4.12 2.67
CA THR A 132 13.46 -5.41 2.82
C THR A 132 12.04 -5.24 3.35
N THR A 133 11.15 -6.18 3.03
CA THR A 133 9.77 -6.20 3.56
C THR A 133 9.76 -6.30 5.08
N ARG A 134 10.69 -7.08 5.68
CA ARG A 134 10.81 -7.19 7.14
C ARG A 134 11.12 -5.85 7.79
N ALA A 135 11.99 -5.04 7.18
CA ALA A 135 12.31 -3.71 7.70
C ALA A 135 11.09 -2.77 7.64
N ALA A 136 10.30 -2.84 6.56
CA ALA A 136 9.06 -2.08 6.43
C ALA A 136 8.03 -2.52 7.49
N ILE A 137 7.84 -3.84 7.71
CA ILE A 137 6.95 -4.37 8.75
C ILE A 137 7.38 -3.87 10.14
N ALA A 138 8.67 -3.97 10.46
CA ALA A 138 9.17 -3.48 11.73
C ALA A 138 8.93 -1.98 11.91
N ALA A 139 9.09 -1.19 10.84
CA ALA A 139 8.80 0.24 10.88
C ALA A 139 7.32 0.55 11.06
N HIS A 140 6.43 -0.20 10.41
CA HIS A 140 5.00 -0.07 10.59
C HIS A 140 4.59 -0.29 12.06
N PHE A 141 5.07 -1.38 12.67
CA PHE A 141 4.73 -1.65 14.08
C PHE A 141 5.34 -0.65 15.06
N ARG A 142 6.55 -0.11 14.79
CA ARG A 142 7.09 0.98 15.60
C ARG A 142 6.24 2.25 15.47
N HIS A 143 5.85 2.61 14.24
CA HIS A 143 4.98 3.74 13.99
C HIS A 143 3.62 3.58 14.68
N LEU A 144 3.00 2.40 14.62
CA LEU A 144 1.77 2.11 15.36
C LEU A 144 1.96 2.24 16.88
N LYS A 145 3.09 1.78 17.42
CA LYS A 145 3.40 1.92 18.84
C LYS A 145 3.54 3.39 19.24
N GLU A 146 4.18 4.21 18.41
CA GLU A 146 4.30 5.65 18.61
C GLU A 146 2.94 6.35 18.57
N MET A 147 2.11 6.05 17.55
CA MET A 147 0.75 6.61 17.45
C MET A 147 -0.17 6.14 18.58
N GLY A 148 0.06 4.95 19.13
CA GLY A 148 -0.68 4.41 20.27
C GLY A 148 -0.18 4.91 21.63
N ALA A 149 0.98 5.56 21.69
CA ALA A 149 1.49 6.17 22.90
C ALA A 149 0.72 7.46 23.21
N LYS A 150 0.58 7.81 24.50
CA LYS A 150 0.05 9.13 24.87
C LYS A 150 0.96 10.19 24.23
N PRO A 151 0.40 11.17 23.49
CA PRO A 151 1.21 12.26 22.95
C PRO A 151 1.96 12.91 24.10
N ALA A 152 3.27 13.09 23.96
CA ALA A 152 3.97 14.01 24.85
C ALA A 152 3.27 15.36 24.67
N VAL A 153 2.72 15.91 25.77
CA VAL A 153 2.15 17.25 25.74
C VAL A 153 3.30 18.17 25.36
N SER A 154 3.24 18.74 24.16
CA SER A 154 4.20 19.75 23.71
C SER A 154 4.12 20.90 24.72
N ALA A 155 5.23 21.13 25.45
CA ALA A 155 5.38 22.30 26.31
C ALA A 155 5.58 23.58 25.48
#